data_AF-A0A822BGU3-F1
#
_entry.id   AF-A0A822BGU3-F1
#
_cell.length_a   1.000
_cell.length_b   1.000
_cell.length_c   1.000
_cell.angle_alpha   90.00
_cell.angle_beta   90.00
_cell.angle_gamma   90.00
#
_symmetry.space_group_name_H-M   'P 1'
#
loop_
_entity.id
_entity.type
_entity.pdbx_description
1 polymer ?
#
loop_
_entity_poly.entity_id
_entity_poly.type
_entity_poly.pdbx_seq_one_letter_code
_entity_poly.pdbx_strand_id
1 'polypeptide(L)'
;MYQQSSSSSSSFGNAATKIQGVFRNHRARLRLKNEAAWKIHEKLDDSNEQTEAKLSDMFKKLMKASDILSPSVTKLLQKPGLPLVEANYRGPRIESPIKRSVFIDLIEAFQKGE
;
A
#
# COMPACT_ATOMS: atom_id res chain seq x y z
N MET A 1 -50.14 -7.66 -54.37
CA MET A 1 -49.17 -6.64 -53.93
C MET A 1 -48.97 -6.80 -52.43
N TYR A 2 -47.78 -7.23 -51.99
CA TYR A 2 -47.47 -7.37 -50.56
C TYR A 2 -47.13 -5.99 -49.97
N GLN A 3 -47.93 -5.53 -49.00
CA GLN A 3 -47.61 -4.36 -48.19
C GLN A 3 -46.41 -4.68 -47.29
N GLN A 4 -45.33 -3.92 -47.42
CA GLN A 4 -44.16 -4.03 -46.56
C GLN A 4 -44.41 -3.33 -45.22
N SER A 5 -44.10 -4.07 -44.16
CA SER A 5 -44.15 -3.72 -42.74
C SER A 5 -43.15 -2.60 -42.41
N SER A 6 -43.59 -1.34 -42.42
CA SER A 6 -42.75 -0.17 -42.14
C SER A 6 -42.59 0.18 -40.65
N SER A 7 -43.23 -0.56 -39.74
CA SER A 7 -43.28 -0.24 -38.30
C SER A 7 -42.21 -0.92 -37.43
N SER A 8 -41.56 -1.99 -37.91
CA SER A 8 -40.61 -2.77 -37.11
C SER A 8 -39.18 -2.22 -37.14
N SER A 9 -38.76 -1.59 -38.23
CA SER A 9 -37.40 -1.03 -38.42
C SER A 9 -37.08 0.13 -37.45
N SER A 10 -38.09 0.93 -37.08
CA SER A 10 -37.93 2.05 -36.14
C SER A 10 -37.69 1.59 -34.70
N SER A 11 -38.30 0.46 -34.29
CA SER A 11 -38.12 -0.14 -32.96
C SER A 11 -36.69 -0.67 -32.76
N PHE A 12 -36.15 -1.38 -33.76
CA PHE A 12 -34.78 -1.89 -33.70
C PHE A 12 -33.73 -0.78 -33.68
N GLY A 13 -33.94 0.29 -34.45
CA GLY A 13 -33.06 1.47 -34.42
C GLY A 13 -33.02 2.12 -33.04
N ASN A 14 -34.18 2.31 -32.42
CA ASN A 14 -34.29 2.87 -31.07
C ASN A 14 -33.61 1.99 -30.00
N ALA A 15 -33.76 0.67 -30.10
CA ALA A 15 -33.09 -0.27 -29.20
C ALA A 15 -31.56 -0.24 -29.39
N ALA A 16 -31.08 -0.20 -30.64
CA ALA A 16 -29.66 -0.12 -30.95
C ALA A 16 -29.03 1.16 -30.40
N THR A 17 -29.68 2.32 -30.55
CA THR A 17 -29.19 3.60 -29.99
C THR A 17 -29.09 3.55 -28.46
N LYS A 18 -30.05 2.93 -27.78
CA LYS A 18 -30.00 2.75 -26.31
C LYS A 18 -28.81 1.88 -25.90
N ILE A 19 -28.60 0.74 -26.56
CA ILE A 19 -27.47 -0.15 -26.29
C ILE A 19 -26.14 0.58 -26.51
N GLN A 20 -26.00 1.29 -27.62
CA GLN A 20 -24.81 2.08 -27.93
C GLN A 20 -24.58 3.20 -26.90
N GLY A 21 -25.64 3.89 -26.49
CA GLY A 21 -25.59 4.92 -25.46
C GLY A 21 -25.07 4.38 -24.13
N VAL A 22 -25.63 3.27 -23.66
CA VAL A 22 -25.20 2.60 -22.42
C VAL A 22 -23.75 2.11 -22.53
N PHE A 23 -23.36 1.50 -23.65
CA PHE A 23 -21.99 1.02 -23.86
C PHE A 23 -20.95 2.15 -23.83
N ARG A 24 -21.24 3.26 -24.53
CA ARG A 24 -20.36 4.45 -24.51
C ARG A 24 -20.22 5.01 -23.10
N ASN A 25 -21.33 5.08 -22.36
CA ASN A 25 -21.34 5.55 -20.97
C ASN A 25 -20.54 4.61 -20.05
N HIS A 26 -20.71 3.30 -20.20
CA HIS A 26 -19.95 2.29 -19.45
C HIS A 26 -18.45 2.41 -19.70
N ARG A 27 -18.02 2.54 -20.98
CA ARG A 27 -16.61 2.77 -21.33
C ARG A 27 -16.06 4.06 -20.73
N ALA A 28 -16.83 5.16 -20.74
CA ALA A 28 -16.42 6.42 -20.10
C ALA A 28 -16.23 6.25 -18.59
N ARG A 29 -17.15 5.58 -17.91
CA ARG A 29 -17.05 5.28 -16.48
C ARG A 29 -15.85 4.41 -16.14
N LEU A 30 -15.52 3.41 -16.97
CA LEU A 30 -14.32 2.59 -16.77
C LEU A 30 -13.03 3.40 -16.91
N ARG A 31 -12.94 4.30 -17.90
CA ARG A 31 -11.78 5.19 -18.05
C ARG A 31 -11.55 6.04 -16.81
N LEU A 32 -12.60 6.68 -16.30
CA LEU A 32 -12.52 7.51 -15.10
C LEU A 32 -12.09 6.71 -13.86
N LYS A 33 -12.62 5.50 -13.69
CA LYS A 33 -12.20 4.60 -12.60
C LYS A 33 -10.72 4.25 -12.69
N ASN A 34 -10.24 3.90 -13.87
CA ASN A 34 -8.84 3.55 -14.08
C ASN A 34 -7.92 4.76 -13.86
N GLU A 35 -8.30 5.94 -14.33
CA GLU A 35 -7.53 7.17 -14.10
C GLU A 35 -7.49 7.54 -12.60
N ALA A 36 -8.61 7.39 -11.89
CA ALA A 36 -8.66 7.60 -10.45
C ALA A 36 -7.78 6.60 -9.70
N ALA A 37 -7.82 5.31 -10.08
CA ALA A 37 -6.97 4.28 -9.50
C ALA A 37 -5.48 4.56 -9.75
N TRP A 38 -5.11 4.99 -10.96
CA TRP A 38 -3.74 5.39 -11.29
C TRP A 38 -3.26 6.57 -10.45
N LYS A 39 -4.07 7.64 -10.35
CA LYS A 39 -3.75 8.81 -9.52
C LYS A 39 -3.62 8.48 -8.04
N ILE A 40 -4.40 7.52 -7.53
CA ILE A 40 -4.27 7.03 -6.15
C ILE A 40 -2.95 6.28 -5.98
N HIS A 41 -2.61 5.39 -6.92
CA HIS A 41 -1.35 4.64 -6.91
C HIS A 41 -0.13 5.57 -6.94
N GLU A 42 -0.10 6.52 -7.88
CA GLU A 42 0.98 7.51 -8.01
C GLU A 42 1.22 8.29 -6.71
N LYS A 43 0.14 8.76 -6.07
CA LYS A 43 0.26 9.46 -4.77
C LYS A 43 0.72 8.58 -3.63
N LEU A 44 0.36 7.30 -3.63
CA LEU A 44 0.81 6.34 -2.62
C LEU A 44 2.30 6.05 -2.78
N ASP A 45 2.78 5.89 -4.01
CA ASP A 45 4.20 5.70 -4.31
C ASP A 45 5.02 6.92 -3.89
N ASP A 46 4.60 8.14 -4.25
CA ASP A 46 5.25 9.40 -3.86
C ASP A 46 5.34 9.55 -2.32
N SER A 47 4.27 9.16 -1.62
CA SER A 47 4.20 9.22 -0.16
C SER A 47 5.12 8.17 0.50
N ASN A 48 5.23 6.99 -0.11
CA ASN A 48 6.13 5.95 0.36
C ASN A 48 7.60 6.34 0.16
N GLU A 49 7.96 6.87 -1.02
CA GLU A 49 9.33 7.32 -1.32
C GLU A 49 9.77 8.48 -0.39
N GLN A 50 8.89 9.44 -0.11
CA GLN A 50 9.17 10.49 0.89
C GLN A 50 9.38 9.93 2.30
N THR A 51 8.70 8.83 2.65
CA THR A 51 8.81 8.20 3.96
C THR A 51 10.14 7.45 4.08
N GLU A 52 10.54 6.72 3.04
CA GLU A 52 11.83 6.04 2.97
C GLU A 52 13.01 7.02 3.01
N ALA A 53 12.90 8.15 2.29
CA ALA A 53 13.92 9.20 2.31
C ALA A 53 14.09 9.82 3.71
N LYS A 54 12.98 10.10 4.41
CA LYS A 54 13.01 10.61 5.80
C LYS A 54 13.61 9.60 6.77
N LEU A 55 13.26 8.32 6.65
CA LEU A 55 13.84 7.25 7.47
C LEU A 55 15.35 7.10 7.22
N SER A 56 15.79 7.15 5.96
CA SER A 56 17.21 7.10 5.58
C SER A 56 18.00 8.27 6.18
N ASP A 57 17.45 9.49 6.12
CA ASP A 57 18.10 10.67 6.69
C ASP A 57 18.16 10.60 8.23
N MET A 58 17.08 10.16 8.88
CA MET A 58 17.08 9.88 10.32
C MET A 58 18.15 8.86 10.69
N PHE A 59 18.26 7.76 9.93
CA PHE A 59 19.26 6.72 10.18
C PHE A 59 20.69 7.26 10.00
N LYS A 60 20.96 8.03 8.95
CA LYS A 60 22.26 8.69 8.75
C LYS A 60 22.60 9.66 9.88
N LYS A 61 21.62 10.42 10.37
CA LYS A 61 21.79 11.34 11.50
C LYS A 61 22.11 10.59 12.80
N LEU A 62 21.44 9.45 13.04
CA LEU A 62 21.72 8.57 14.18
C LEU A 62 23.12 7.96 14.10
N MET A 63 23.54 7.44 12.94
CA MET A 63 24.87 6.87 12.76
C MET A 63 25.97 7.91 12.98
N LYS A 64 25.82 9.12 12.42
CA LYS A 64 26.75 10.23 12.67
C LYS A 64 26.80 10.64 14.14
N ALA A 65 25.66 10.68 14.82
CA ALA A 65 25.61 10.95 16.25
C ALA A 65 26.27 9.82 17.08
N SER A 66 26.20 8.57 16.60
CA SER A 66 26.86 7.42 17.23
C SER A 66 28.37 7.39 16.99
N ASP A 67 28.86 7.85 15.84
CA ASP A 67 30.31 7.96 15.56
C ASP A 67 30.97 9.03 16.45
N ILE A 68 30.21 10.04 16.88
CA ILE A 68 30.63 11.04 17.88
C ILE A 68 30.71 10.43 19.29
N LEU A 69 30.00 9.31 19.52
CA LEU A 69 29.98 8.57 20.77
C LEU A 69 30.87 7.33 20.69
N SER A 70 32.17 7.61 20.79
CA SER A 70 33.22 6.80 21.45
C SER A 70 32.68 5.82 22.53
N PRO A 71 33.37 4.69 22.86
CA PRO A 71 32.93 3.50 23.62
C PRO A 71 32.11 3.65 24.93
N SER A 72 31.75 4.86 25.35
CA SER A 72 30.84 5.17 26.44
C SER A 72 29.37 4.78 26.19
N VAL A 73 28.92 4.60 24.94
CA VAL A 73 27.53 4.17 24.65
C VAL A 73 27.30 2.68 24.92
N THR A 74 28.29 1.81 24.68
CA THR A 74 28.17 0.39 25.08
C THR A 74 28.08 0.24 26.61
N LYS A 75 28.67 1.16 27.38
CA LYS A 75 28.48 1.25 28.84
C LYS A 75 27.07 1.70 29.26
N LEU A 76 26.34 2.43 28.41
CA LEU A 76 24.96 2.87 28.68
C LEU A 76 23.91 1.81 28.33
N LEU A 77 24.19 0.89 27.40
CA LEU A 77 23.34 -0.28 27.12
C LEU A 77 23.41 -1.37 28.20
N GLN A 78 24.39 -1.30 29.11
CA GLN A 78 24.48 -2.16 30.30
C GLN A 78 23.82 -1.56 31.54
N LYS A 79 23.15 -0.40 31.44
CA LYS A 79 22.47 0.19 32.60
C LYS A 79 21.28 -0.68 32.98
N PRO A 80 21.22 -1.24 34.21
CA PRO A 80 20.00 -1.86 34.70
C PRO A 80 18.92 -0.77 34.78
N GLY A 81 17.83 -0.95 34.04
CA GLY A 81 16.77 0.06 33.90
C GLY A 81 16.39 0.44 32.46
N LEU A 82 16.82 -0.32 31.44
CA LEU A 82 16.18 -0.29 30.11
C LEU A 82 14.65 -0.43 30.29
N PRO A 83 13.84 0.29 29.49
CA PRO A 83 12.39 0.23 29.59
C PRO A 83 11.96 -1.23 29.46
N LEU A 84 11.53 -1.80 30.59
CA LEU A 84 11.00 -3.14 30.63
C LEU A 84 9.78 -3.13 29.72
N VAL A 85 9.82 -3.92 28.65
CA VAL A 85 8.63 -4.14 27.81
C VAL A 85 7.49 -4.44 28.76
N GLU A 86 6.41 -3.66 28.67
CA GLU A 86 5.28 -3.79 29.58
C GLU A 86 4.87 -5.26 29.66
N ALA A 87 4.59 -5.76 30.88
CA ALA A 87 4.20 -7.16 31.06
C ALA A 87 3.02 -7.56 30.16
N ASN A 88 2.18 -6.58 29.82
CA ASN A 88 0.96 -6.70 29.03
C ASN A 88 1.17 -6.48 27.52
N TYR A 89 2.41 -6.27 27.05
CA TYR A 89 2.68 -6.18 25.63
C TYR A 89 2.28 -7.49 24.94
N ARG A 90 1.27 -7.39 24.09
CA ARG A 90 0.63 -8.52 23.40
C ARG A 90 1.27 -8.85 22.05
N GLY A 91 2.18 -7.99 21.58
CA GLY A 91 2.87 -8.15 20.29
C GLY A 91 4.01 -9.17 20.33
N PRO A 92 4.62 -9.47 19.16
CA PRO A 92 5.70 -10.44 19.06
C PRO A 92 6.89 -10.04 19.94
N ARG A 93 7.27 -10.93 20.85
CA ARG A 93 8.46 -10.76 21.69
C ARG A 93 9.66 -11.31 20.92
N ILE A 94 10.50 -10.40 20.44
CA ILE A 94 11.70 -10.76 19.68
C ILE A 94 12.90 -10.63 20.61
N GLU A 95 13.58 -11.75 20.83
CA GLU A 95 14.83 -11.79 21.60
C GLU A 95 16.03 -11.51 20.68
N SER A 96 17.01 -10.78 21.21
CA SER A 96 18.29 -10.52 20.53
C SER A 96 19.36 -11.50 20.99
N PRO A 97 20.20 -12.05 20.09
CA PRO A 97 20.22 -11.83 18.65
C PRO A 97 19.13 -12.62 17.91
N ILE A 98 18.50 -11.99 16.91
CA ILE A 98 17.37 -12.56 16.17
C ILE A 98 17.83 -13.81 15.42
N LYS A 99 17.16 -14.94 15.69
CA LYS A 99 17.40 -16.19 14.98
C LYS A 99 16.81 -16.10 13.57
N ARG A 100 17.52 -16.68 12.59
CA ARG A 100 17.12 -16.68 11.18
C ARG A 100 15.70 -17.22 10.97
N SER A 101 15.31 -18.27 11.71
CA SER A 101 13.95 -18.84 11.62
C SER A 101 12.87 -17.82 12.01
N VAL A 102 13.05 -17.15 13.16
CA VAL A 102 12.12 -16.12 13.67
C VAL A 102 11.98 -14.95 12.68
N PHE A 103 13.08 -14.60 12.00
CA PHE A 103 13.05 -13.57 10.96
C PHE A 103 12.22 -13.97 9.73
N ILE A 104 12.32 -15.22 9.28
CA ILE A 104 11.52 -15.73 8.16
C ILE A 104 10.03 -15.76 8.54
N ASP A 105 9.71 -16.28 9.73
CA ASP A 105 8.34 -16.34 10.22
C ASP A 105 7.71 -14.94 10.31
N LEU A 106 8.49 -13.94 10.75
CA LEU A 106 8.05 -12.54 10.81
C LEU A 106 7.72 -12.00 9.41
N ILE A 107 8.59 -12.21 8.43
CA ILE A 107 8.36 -11.75 7.05
C ILE A 107 7.14 -12.43 6.43
N GLU A 108 6.96 -13.73 6.65
CA GLU A 108 5.79 -14.45 6.17
C GLU A 108 4.49 -13.95 6.80
N ALA A 109 4.49 -13.64 8.11
CA ALA A 109 3.34 -13.07 8.79
C ALA A 109 2.94 -11.71 8.20
N PHE A 110 3.92 -10.84 7.92
CA PHE A 110 3.69 -9.55 7.27
C PHE A 110 3.14 -9.68 5.84
N GLN A 111 3.58 -10.68 5.08
CA GLN A 111 3.07 -10.92 3.72
C GLN A 111 1.64 -11.46 3.70
N LYS A 112 1.21 -12.12 4.78
CA LYS A 112 -0.14 -12.72 4.88
C LYS A 112 -1.22 -11.75 5.36
N GLY A 113 -0.86 -10.54 5.79
CA GLY A 113 -1.81 -9.45 6.04
C GLY A 113 -2.84 -9.75 7.14
N GLU A 114 -2.37 -10.13 8.34
CA GLU A 114 -3.17 -9.99 9.57
C GLU A 114 -3.03 -8.59 10.18
#